data_AF-A0A5E4VEL2-F1
#
_entry.id   AF-A0A5E4VEL2-F1
#
_cell.length_a   1.000
_cell.length_b   1.000
_cell.length_c   1.000
_cell.angle_alpha   90.00
_cell.angle_beta   90.00
_cell.angle_gamma   90.00
#
_symmetry.space_group_name_H-M   'P 1'
#
loop_
_entity.id
_entity.type
_entity.pdbx_description
1 polymer ?
#
loop_
_entity_poly.entity_id
_entity_poly.type
_entity_poly.pdbx_seq_one_letter_code
_entity_poly.pdbx_strand_id
1 'polypeptide(L)'
;MDIGNLPTSLRARRQRSGITYFYFSSAPGFKEVALGKNLANALEQYQMLQRQLLLATRPDGLSTLDLLSQFQKCNPRPTDRHADARRAHELKLLRTFFTECGNPTASGIPSLPAYQKWLDQHADTRNFDSVRLFRRIWEFMQRHEYVIGACPWASVPSHSERVTLELADVIYPYSTSELKQLLAQLLDPKVPDGTICHCDTDPVSPRLGSGAPAHLQDQLLQAKRAATLALENSHRNDLLPPLSKLTVRDLTEALISPTRVRHLPPGKIDLTVARKLVIQRLRQERRKEGGDNQQLTVRKDSDEDQQ
;
A
#
# COMPACT_ATOMS: atom_id res chain seq x y z
N MET A 1 15.46 8.36 -7.00
CA MET A 1 15.01 8.47 -5.59
C MET A 1 15.18 9.90 -5.17
N ASP A 2 14.14 10.52 -4.60
CA ASP A 2 14.26 11.85 -4.01
C ASP A 2 15.11 11.81 -2.74
N ILE A 3 16.02 12.78 -2.60
CA ILE A 3 16.83 12.97 -1.38
C ILE A 3 15.94 13.19 -0.15
N GLY A 4 14.67 13.55 -0.34
CA GLY A 4 13.67 13.75 0.71
C GLY A 4 13.12 12.46 1.35
N ASN A 5 13.48 11.27 0.87
CA ASN A 5 12.96 10.00 1.42
C ASN A 5 14.08 8.97 1.66
N LEU A 6 14.99 9.29 2.57
CA LEU A 6 16.07 8.39 2.99
C LEU A 6 15.61 7.46 4.13
N PRO A 7 16.17 6.24 4.22
CA PRO A 7 16.00 5.36 5.37
C PRO A 7 16.33 6.03 6.70
N THR A 8 15.78 5.49 7.78
CA THR A 8 16.06 6.00 9.13
C THR A 8 17.56 5.95 9.41
N SER A 9 18.11 6.97 10.06
CA SER A 9 19.54 7.08 10.37
C SER A 9 20.49 7.29 9.19
N LEU A 10 20.00 7.33 7.95
CA LEU A 10 20.77 7.78 6.79
C LEU A 10 20.53 9.27 6.56
N ARG A 11 21.61 10.06 6.52
CA ARG A 11 21.56 11.51 6.37
C ARG A 11 22.29 11.92 5.09
N ALA A 12 21.72 12.88 4.37
CA ALA A 12 22.38 13.56 3.27
C ALA A 12 22.79 14.96 3.71
N ARG A 13 24.03 15.37 3.42
CA ARG A 13 24.50 16.75 3.62
C ARG A 13 25.11 17.27 2.33
N ARG A 14 24.67 18.45 1.92
CA ARG A 14 25.23 19.17 0.79
C ARG A 14 26.40 20.02 1.26
N GLN A 15 27.55 19.84 0.65
CA GLN A 15 28.73 20.66 0.92
C GLN A 15 28.67 21.99 0.15
N ARG A 16 29.54 22.94 0.52
CA ARG A 16 29.68 24.23 -0.18
C ARG A 16 30.02 24.07 -1.67
N SER A 17 30.66 22.97 -2.04
CA SER A 17 30.93 22.57 -3.44
C SER A 17 29.67 22.15 -4.23
N GLY A 18 28.51 22.07 -3.57
CA GLY A 18 27.27 21.58 -4.17
C GLY A 18 27.13 20.05 -4.16
N ILE A 19 28.20 19.31 -3.83
CA ILE A 19 28.22 17.84 -3.76
C ILE A 19 27.51 17.36 -2.50
N THR A 20 26.63 16.37 -2.64
CA THR A 20 25.95 15.71 -1.52
C THR A 20 26.73 14.48 -1.06
N TYR A 21 26.98 14.40 0.25
CA TYR A 21 27.57 13.24 0.90
C TYR A 21 26.55 12.58 1.83
N PHE A 22 26.65 11.26 1.94
CA PHE A 22 25.80 10.42 2.76
C PHE A 22 26.53 9.95 4.01
N TYR A 23 25.81 9.95 5.12
CA TYR A 23 26.34 9.62 6.44
C TYR A 23 25.36 8.72 7.19
N PHE A 24 25.91 7.79 7.97
CA PHE A 24 25.16 6.91 8.85
C PHE A 24 25.33 7.32 10.31
N SER A 25 24.22 7.41 11.05
CA SER A 25 24.21 7.69 12.49
C SER A 25 23.52 6.56 13.24
N SER A 26 24.27 5.76 14.00
CA SER A 26 23.71 4.63 14.76
C SER A 26 22.70 5.08 15.82
N ALA A 27 22.94 6.23 16.46
CA ALA A 27 22.03 6.86 17.40
C ALA A 27 22.30 8.38 17.50
N PRO A 28 21.32 9.18 17.97
CA PRO A 28 21.52 10.60 18.23
C PRO A 28 22.71 10.82 19.17
N GLY A 29 23.60 11.75 18.83
CA GLY A 29 24.80 12.06 19.63
C GLY A 29 26.01 11.16 19.37
N PHE A 30 25.87 10.07 18.62
CA PHE A 30 27.01 9.23 18.24
C PHE A 30 27.69 9.74 16.96
N LYS A 31 29.00 9.46 16.86
CA LYS A 31 29.82 9.85 15.70
C LYS A 31 29.25 9.24 14.42
N GLU A 32 29.05 10.09 13.42
CA GLU A 32 28.55 9.67 12.12
C GLU A 32 29.65 8.98 11.31
N VAL A 33 29.26 7.93 10.58
CA VAL A 33 30.13 7.19 9.64
C VAL A 33 29.88 7.73 8.24
N ALA A 34 30.93 8.16 7.54
CA ALA A 34 30.82 8.63 6.16
C ALA A 34 30.65 7.45 5.19
N LEU A 35 29.63 7.50 4.35
CA LEU A 35 29.30 6.46 3.36
C LEU A 35 29.65 6.87 1.92
N GLY A 36 30.06 8.13 1.73
CA GLY A 36 30.51 8.66 0.44
C GLY A 36 29.46 9.48 -0.31
N LYS A 37 29.74 9.77 -1.58
CA LYS A 37 28.96 10.68 -2.45
C LYS A 37 27.92 9.99 -3.34
N ASN A 38 28.08 8.69 -3.58
CA ASN A 38 27.17 7.91 -4.43
C ASN A 38 26.05 7.32 -3.57
N LEU A 39 24.80 7.68 -3.87
CA LEU A 39 23.63 7.22 -3.12
C LEU A 39 23.47 5.69 -3.14
N ALA A 40 23.70 5.03 -4.28
CA ALA A 40 23.51 3.58 -4.40
C ALA A 40 24.49 2.83 -3.49
N ASN A 41 25.77 3.19 -3.56
CA ASN A 41 26.81 2.60 -2.71
C ASN A 41 26.57 2.94 -1.23
N ALA A 42 26.11 4.15 -0.92
CA ALA A 42 25.80 4.53 0.45
C ALA A 42 24.63 3.72 1.02
N LEU A 43 23.60 3.44 0.21
CA LEU A 43 22.49 2.57 0.62
C LEU A 43 22.96 1.14 0.87
N GLU A 44 23.83 0.60 0.03
CA GLU A 44 24.40 -0.74 0.22
C GLU A 44 25.21 -0.84 1.53
N GLN A 45 26.15 0.10 1.73
CA GLN A 45 26.92 0.16 2.98
C GLN A 45 26.04 0.37 4.21
N TYR A 46 25.00 1.20 4.09
CA TYR A 46 24.00 1.38 5.14
C TYR A 46 23.32 0.05 5.50
N GLN A 47 22.89 -0.75 4.52
CA GLN A 47 22.26 -2.05 4.79
C GLN A 47 23.23 -3.01 5.49
N MET A 48 24.50 -3.05 5.06
CA MET A 48 25.53 -3.86 5.71
C MET A 48 25.73 -3.49 7.18
N LEU A 49 25.88 -2.19 7.47
CA LEU A 49 26.08 -1.69 8.85
C LEU A 49 24.85 -1.97 9.72
N GLN A 50 23.65 -1.74 9.19
CA GLN A 50 22.40 -2.04 9.87
C GLN A 50 22.26 -3.52 10.20
N ARG A 51 22.65 -4.41 9.28
CA ARG A 51 22.68 -5.86 9.52
C ARG A 51 23.66 -6.22 10.62
N GLN A 52 24.89 -5.72 10.55
CA GLN A 52 25.92 -5.98 11.56
C GLN A 52 25.45 -5.54 12.96
N LEU A 53 24.88 -4.34 13.08
CA LEU A 53 24.34 -3.84 14.34
C LEU A 53 23.22 -4.74 14.88
N LEU A 54 22.26 -5.13 14.03
CA LEU A 54 21.14 -5.95 14.48
C LEU A 54 21.60 -7.33 14.93
N LEU A 55 22.45 -8.00 14.15
CA LEU A 55 22.97 -9.34 14.50
C LEU A 55 23.85 -9.30 15.76
N ALA A 56 24.64 -8.23 15.96
CA ALA A 56 25.42 -8.05 17.18
C ALA A 56 24.52 -7.91 18.44
N THR A 57 23.32 -7.33 18.29
CA THR A 57 22.36 -7.19 19.40
C THR A 57 21.48 -8.43 19.63
N ARG A 58 21.47 -9.38 18.70
CA ARG A 58 20.56 -10.55 18.70
C ARG A 58 21.35 -11.84 18.42
N PRO A 59 22.20 -12.30 19.35
CA PRO A 59 23.02 -13.50 19.16
C PRO A 59 22.17 -14.78 19.06
N ASP A 60 21.01 -14.82 19.73
CA ASP A 60 20.10 -15.98 19.77
C ASP A 60 19.22 -16.11 18.52
N GLY A 61 19.42 -15.24 17.54
CA GLY A 61 18.65 -15.19 16.30
C GLY A 61 17.61 -14.07 16.25
N LEU A 62 17.07 -13.86 15.04
CA LEU A 62 16.11 -12.79 14.77
C LEU A 62 14.68 -13.28 14.97
N SER A 63 13.92 -12.52 15.74
CA SER A 63 12.48 -12.71 15.85
C SER A 63 11.73 -12.06 14.68
N THR A 64 10.51 -12.50 14.42
CA THR A 64 9.63 -11.90 13.40
C THR A 64 9.41 -10.41 13.64
N LEU A 65 9.26 -9.96 14.88
CA LEU A 65 9.15 -8.54 15.21
C LEU A 65 10.44 -7.74 14.93
N ASP A 66 11.61 -8.36 15.10
CA ASP A 66 12.89 -7.73 14.70
C ASP A 66 12.93 -7.54 13.18
N LEU A 67 12.51 -8.53 12.39
CA LEU A 67 12.43 -8.42 10.92
C LEU A 67 11.48 -7.29 10.50
N LEU A 68 10.27 -7.24 11.06
CA LEU A 68 9.31 -6.17 10.73
C LEU A 68 9.87 -4.77 11.06
N SER A 69 10.52 -4.64 12.22
CA SER A 69 11.09 -3.37 12.67
C SER A 69 12.29 -2.97 11.82
N GLN A 70 13.12 -3.95 11.42
CA GLN A 70 14.27 -3.71 10.57
C GLN A 70 13.84 -3.25 9.16
N PHE A 71 12.80 -3.87 8.61
CA PHE A 71 12.23 -3.43 7.33
C PHE A 71 11.71 -1.99 7.40
N GLN A 72 10.99 -1.64 8.47
CA GLN A 72 10.51 -0.27 8.66
C GLN A 72 11.62 0.77 8.77
N LYS A 73 12.75 0.41 9.41
CA LYS A 73 13.90 1.30 9.55
C LYS A 73 14.61 1.50 8.21
N CYS A 74 14.83 0.40 7.49
CA CYS A 74 15.73 0.35 6.34
C CYS A 74 15.04 0.62 5.00
N ASN A 75 13.72 0.46 4.92
CA ASN A 75 12.96 0.71 3.72
C ASN A 75 12.27 2.09 3.79
N PRO A 76 12.50 2.99 2.83
CA PRO A 76 11.85 4.29 2.82
C PRO A 76 10.32 4.18 2.83
N ARG A 77 9.68 5.12 3.54
CA ARG A 77 8.22 5.16 3.63
C ARG A 77 7.61 5.54 2.28
N PRO A 78 6.39 5.10 1.95
CA PRO A 78 5.71 5.63 0.78
C PRO A 78 5.58 7.14 0.91
N THR A 79 5.80 7.87 -0.18
CA THR A 79 5.60 9.32 -0.21
C THR A 79 4.12 9.69 -0.30
N ASP A 80 3.28 8.79 -0.82
CA ASP A 80 1.83 8.96 -0.85
C ASP A 80 1.19 8.61 0.51
N ARG A 81 0.27 9.47 0.97
CA ARG A 81 -0.39 9.34 2.27
C ARG A 81 -1.27 8.10 2.36
N HIS A 82 -1.95 7.70 1.28
CA HIS A 82 -2.79 6.51 1.30
C HIS A 82 -1.94 5.25 1.35
N ALA A 83 -0.85 5.21 0.59
CA ALA A 83 0.12 4.13 0.63
C ALA A 83 0.78 3.99 2.02
N ASP A 84 1.14 5.11 2.66
CA ASP A 84 1.72 5.12 4.01
C ASP A 84 0.72 4.62 5.05
N ALA A 85 -0.52 5.11 5.02
CA ALA A 85 -1.58 4.65 5.94
C ALA A 85 -1.90 3.16 5.76
N ARG A 86 -1.97 2.68 4.51
CA ARG A 86 -2.17 1.25 4.20
C ARG A 86 -1.02 0.41 4.74
N ARG A 87 0.23 0.79 4.45
CA ARG A 87 1.43 0.10 4.96
C ARG A 87 1.48 0.07 6.48
N ALA A 88 1.12 1.18 7.14
CA ALA A 88 1.09 1.25 8.60
C ALA A 88 0.06 0.28 9.19
N HIS A 89 -1.12 0.19 8.58
CA HIS A 89 -2.16 -0.76 8.99
C HIS A 89 -1.72 -2.21 8.78
N GLU A 90 -1.18 -2.56 7.60
CA GLU A 90 -0.65 -3.90 7.30
C GLU A 90 0.44 -4.34 8.30
N LEU A 91 1.37 -3.44 8.63
CA LEU A 91 2.41 -3.70 9.62
C LEU A 91 1.85 -3.88 11.02
N LYS A 92 0.80 -3.13 11.38
CA LYS A 92 0.11 -3.31 12.66
C LYS A 92 -0.50 -4.71 12.73
N LEU A 93 -1.17 -5.19 11.69
CA LEU A 93 -1.75 -6.53 11.66
C LEU A 93 -0.70 -7.63 11.84
N LEU A 94 0.41 -7.56 11.09
CA LEU A 94 1.50 -8.52 11.22
C LEU A 94 2.10 -8.49 12.63
N ARG A 95 2.30 -7.30 13.21
CA ARG A 95 2.81 -7.16 14.57
C ARG A 95 1.88 -7.78 15.59
N THR A 96 0.57 -7.49 15.52
CA THR A 96 -0.41 -8.04 16.45
C THR A 96 -0.42 -9.56 16.38
N PHE A 97 -0.53 -10.11 15.17
CA PHE A 97 -0.52 -11.56 14.97
C PHE A 97 0.75 -12.24 15.53
N PHE A 98 1.94 -11.75 15.18
CA PHE A 98 3.18 -12.36 15.67
C PHE A 98 3.37 -12.18 17.18
N THR A 99 2.89 -11.07 17.75
CA THR A 99 2.90 -10.87 19.21
C THR A 99 2.03 -11.92 19.91
N GLU A 100 0.82 -12.16 19.41
CA GLU A 100 -0.08 -13.18 19.96
C GLU A 100 0.46 -14.60 19.78
N CYS A 101 1.26 -14.84 18.74
CA CYS A 101 1.98 -16.08 18.52
C CYS A 101 3.30 -16.20 19.33
N GLY A 102 3.55 -15.31 20.29
CA GLY A 102 4.72 -15.37 21.16
C GLY A 102 6.03 -14.86 20.53
N ASN A 103 5.95 -14.04 19.49
CA ASN A 103 7.08 -13.50 18.73
C ASN A 103 8.04 -14.59 18.21
N PRO A 104 7.58 -15.45 17.28
CA PRO A 104 8.37 -16.57 16.79
C PRO A 104 9.62 -16.10 16.06
N THR A 105 10.65 -16.97 16.06
CA THR A 105 11.82 -16.84 15.19
C THR A 105 11.47 -17.17 13.74
N ALA A 106 12.39 -16.91 12.81
CA ALA A 106 12.19 -17.18 11.39
C ALA A 106 11.78 -18.63 11.05
N SER A 107 12.19 -19.62 11.85
CA SER A 107 11.84 -21.03 11.66
C SER A 107 10.51 -21.43 12.29
N GLY A 108 10.01 -20.67 13.26
CA GLY A 108 8.79 -20.96 14.03
C GLY A 108 7.54 -20.21 13.53
N ILE A 109 7.57 -19.68 12.32
CA ILE A 109 6.49 -18.83 11.81
C ILE A 109 5.24 -19.67 11.54
N PRO A 110 4.07 -19.29 12.09
CA PRO A 110 2.81 -19.97 11.82
C PRO A 110 2.48 -20.04 10.33
N SER A 111 1.78 -21.10 9.94
CA SER A 111 1.36 -21.31 8.56
C SER A 111 0.40 -20.21 8.08
N LEU A 112 0.37 -19.96 6.77
CA LEU A 112 -0.56 -18.99 6.18
C LEU A 112 -2.04 -19.28 6.54
N PRO A 113 -2.53 -20.54 6.52
CA PRO A 113 -3.89 -20.83 6.98
C PRO A 113 -4.16 -20.45 8.44
N ALA A 114 -3.17 -20.55 9.34
CA ALA A 114 -3.33 -20.10 10.72
C ALA A 114 -3.50 -18.58 10.80
N TYR A 115 -2.73 -17.84 9.99
CA TYR A 115 -2.90 -16.39 9.87
C TYR A 115 -4.28 -16.00 9.30
N GLN A 116 -4.75 -16.70 8.27
CA GLN A 116 -6.07 -16.47 7.67
C GLN A 116 -7.20 -16.71 8.67
N LYS A 117 -7.14 -17.83 9.42
CA LYS A 117 -8.10 -18.12 10.48
C LYS A 117 -8.07 -17.06 11.58
N TRP A 118 -6.89 -16.56 11.94
CA TRP A 118 -6.76 -15.47 12.90
C TRP A 118 -7.41 -14.17 12.39
N LEU A 119 -7.21 -13.81 11.11
CA LEU A 119 -7.86 -12.64 10.50
C LEU A 119 -9.39 -12.76 10.52
N ASP A 120 -9.95 -13.92 10.21
CA ASP A 120 -11.40 -14.15 10.22
C ASP A 120 -12.03 -13.90 11.59
N GLN A 121 -11.29 -14.16 12.68
CA GLN A 121 -11.74 -13.92 14.05
C GLN A 121 -11.66 -12.44 14.45
N HIS A 122 -10.83 -11.66 13.75
CA HIS A 122 -10.59 -10.24 14.00
C HIS A 122 -11.32 -9.39 12.94
N ALA A 123 -12.65 -9.55 12.91
CA ALA A 123 -13.63 -9.14 11.90
C ALA A 123 -13.53 -7.70 11.33
N ASP A 124 -12.76 -6.82 11.94
CA ASP A 124 -12.46 -5.48 11.42
C ASP A 124 -11.38 -5.46 10.32
N THR A 125 -10.80 -6.61 9.98
CA THR A 125 -9.64 -6.70 9.09
C THR A 125 -10.04 -7.20 7.70
N ARG A 126 -10.53 -6.28 6.86
CA ARG A 126 -10.85 -6.51 5.43
C ARG A 126 -9.63 -6.84 4.54
N ASN A 127 -8.48 -7.18 5.13
CA ASN A 127 -7.18 -6.88 4.53
C ASN A 127 -6.24 -8.09 4.46
N PHE A 128 -6.14 -8.68 3.27
CA PHE A 128 -5.15 -9.72 2.94
C PHE A 128 -3.83 -9.13 2.40
N ASP A 129 -3.67 -7.80 2.32
CA ASP A 129 -2.44 -7.19 1.81
C ASP A 129 -1.25 -7.32 2.76
N SER A 130 -1.50 -7.56 4.05
CA SER A 130 -0.46 -7.84 5.05
C SER A 130 0.40 -9.07 4.69
N VAL A 131 -0.19 -10.10 4.08
CA VAL A 131 0.55 -11.30 3.63
C VAL A 131 1.58 -10.96 2.55
N ARG A 132 1.22 -10.04 1.64
CA ARG A 132 2.12 -9.55 0.59
C ARG A 132 3.23 -8.74 1.15
N LEU A 133 2.87 -7.85 2.08
CA LEU A 133 3.84 -7.04 2.77
C LEU A 133 4.83 -7.95 3.48
N PHE A 134 4.36 -8.98 4.16
CA PHE A 134 5.24 -9.98 4.78
C PHE A 134 6.16 -10.66 3.77
N ARG A 135 5.67 -11.08 2.60
CA ARG A 135 6.55 -11.65 1.56
C ARG A 135 7.60 -10.64 1.08
N ARG A 136 7.21 -9.38 0.86
CA ARG A 136 8.15 -8.31 0.48
C ARG A 136 9.18 -8.05 1.57
N ILE A 137 8.78 -8.12 2.83
CA ILE A 137 9.68 -8.06 3.98
C ILE A 137 10.63 -9.24 3.91
N TRP A 138 10.13 -10.45 3.71
CA TRP A 138 10.95 -11.66 3.62
C TRP A 138 11.98 -11.60 2.49
N GLU A 139 11.56 -11.22 1.29
CA GLU A 139 12.45 -11.03 0.12
C GLU A 139 13.52 -9.97 0.39
N PHE A 140 13.15 -8.87 1.07
CA PHE A 140 14.10 -7.86 1.49
C PHE A 140 15.11 -8.42 2.50
N MET A 141 14.63 -9.17 3.50
CA MET A 141 15.47 -9.80 4.52
C MET A 141 16.41 -10.84 3.91
N GLN A 142 15.93 -11.60 2.92
CA GLN A 142 16.72 -12.59 2.22
C GLN A 142 17.80 -11.93 1.35
N ARG A 143 17.43 -10.89 0.58
CA ARG A 143 18.39 -10.11 -0.24
C ARG A 143 19.53 -9.52 0.59
N HIS A 144 19.24 -9.12 1.82
CA HIS A 144 20.23 -8.55 2.74
C HIS A 144 20.74 -9.55 3.77
N GLU A 145 20.58 -10.86 3.52
CA GLU A 145 21.17 -11.95 4.33
C GLU A 145 20.83 -11.91 5.84
N TYR A 146 19.64 -11.41 6.17
CA TYR A 146 19.05 -11.54 7.51
C TYR A 146 18.41 -12.90 7.71
N VAL A 147 17.90 -13.51 6.63
CA VAL A 147 17.29 -14.84 6.60
C VAL A 147 17.78 -15.60 5.37
N ILE A 148 17.89 -16.93 5.48
CA ILE A 148 18.36 -17.80 4.38
C ILE A 148 17.19 -18.58 3.74
N GLY A 149 16.22 -19.01 4.56
CA GLY A 149 15.10 -19.86 4.14
C GLY A 149 14.12 -19.18 3.20
N ALA A 150 13.35 -20.01 2.48
CA ALA A 150 12.24 -19.55 1.64
C ALA A 150 11.12 -18.91 2.48
N CYS A 151 10.36 -17.99 1.87
CA CYS A 151 9.23 -17.37 2.55
C CYS A 151 8.17 -18.42 2.90
N PRO A 152 7.75 -18.54 4.17
CA PRO A 152 6.73 -19.52 4.56
C PRO A 152 5.36 -19.23 3.92
N TRP A 153 5.14 -18.02 3.41
CA TRP A 153 3.89 -17.59 2.76
C TRP A 153 4.09 -17.31 1.26
N ALA A 154 4.97 -18.04 0.58
CA ALA A 154 5.35 -17.78 -0.81
C ALA A 154 4.19 -17.89 -1.82
N SER A 155 3.18 -18.73 -1.56
CA SER A 155 2.13 -19.16 -2.51
C SER A 155 1.02 -18.15 -2.81
N VAL A 156 1.19 -16.87 -2.47
CA VAL A 156 0.11 -15.87 -2.63
C VAL A 156 0.20 -15.14 -3.98
N PRO A 157 -0.91 -14.98 -4.74
CA PRO A 157 -0.92 -14.32 -6.06
C PRO A 157 -0.45 -12.86 -6.01
N SER A 158 -0.11 -12.30 -7.18
CA SER A 158 0.59 -11.02 -7.41
C SER A 158 -0.06 -9.78 -6.78
N HIS A 159 -1.41 -9.72 -6.77
CA HIS A 159 -2.24 -8.67 -6.14
C HIS A 159 -3.44 -9.31 -5.40
N SER A 160 -3.93 -8.68 -4.31
CA SER A 160 -4.91 -9.35 -3.42
C SER A 160 -6.25 -9.27 -4.08
N GLU A 161 -7.14 -10.17 -3.74
CA GLU A 161 -8.54 -10.05 -4.13
C GLU A 161 -9.07 -8.63 -3.86
N ARG A 162 -8.74 -8.06 -2.70
CA ARG A 162 -9.05 -6.68 -2.36
C ARG A 162 -8.50 -5.67 -3.37
N VAL A 163 -7.21 -5.73 -3.70
CA VAL A 163 -6.59 -4.84 -4.69
C VAL A 163 -7.18 -5.07 -6.08
N THR A 164 -7.45 -6.31 -6.46
CA THR A 164 -8.12 -6.65 -7.72
C THR A 164 -9.51 -6.03 -7.78
N LEU A 165 -10.28 -6.05 -6.70
CA LEU A 165 -11.59 -5.40 -6.60
C LEU A 165 -11.49 -3.86 -6.58
N GLU A 166 -10.46 -3.27 -5.95
CA GLU A 166 -10.18 -1.83 -6.05
C GLU A 166 -9.82 -1.43 -7.49
N LEU A 167 -9.00 -2.22 -8.17
CA LEU A 167 -8.64 -1.99 -9.56
C LEU A 167 -9.85 -2.17 -10.48
N ALA A 168 -10.72 -3.14 -10.21
CA ALA A 168 -11.97 -3.34 -10.94
C ALA A 168 -12.85 -2.09 -10.87
N ASP A 169 -13.00 -1.50 -9.68
CA ASP A 169 -13.76 -0.28 -9.47
C ASP A 169 -13.11 0.95 -10.13
N VAL A 170 -11.78 1.03 -10.14
CA VAL A 170 -11.01 2.07 -10.85
C VAL A 170 -11.16 1.97 -12.38
N ILE A 171 -11.17 0.75 -12.93
CA ILE A 171 -11.25 0.49 -14.37
C ILE A 171 -12.68 0.59 -14.88
N TYR A 172 -13.68 0.28 -14.03
CA TYR A 172 -15.09 0.23 -14.38
C TYR A 172 -15.60 1.43 -15.20
N PRO A 173 -15.30 2.71 -14.85
CA PRO A 173 -15.76 3.87 -15.62
C PRO A 173 -15.21 3.94 -17.04
N TYR A 174 -14.06 3.31 -17.31
CA TYR A 174 -13.35 3.33 -18.59
C TYR A 174 -13.57 2.06 -19.42
N SER A 175 -14.29 1.09 -18.86
CA SER A 175 -14.60 -0.18 -19.51
C SER A 175 -15.80 -0.07 -20.45
N THR A 176 -15.82 -0.92 -21.48
CA THR A 176 -16.92 -1.03 -22.45
C THR A 176 -17.32 -2.49 -22.62
N SER A 177 -18.52 -2.73 -23.18
CA SER A 177 -18.99 -4.04 -23.63
C SER A 177 -18.86 -5.15 -22.57
N GLU A 178 -18.20 -6.28 -22.91
CA GLU A 178 -18.04 -7.48 -22.10
C GLU A 178 -17.25 -7.21 -20.81
N LEU A 179 -16.17 -6.41 -20.89
CA LEU A 179 -15.39 -6.03 -19.70
C LEU A 179 -16.26 -5.26 -18.70
N LYS A 180 -17.14 -4.37 -19.17
CA LYS A 180 -18.01 -3.60 -18.28
C LYS A 180 -19.02 -4.48 -17.56
N GLN A 181 -19.55 -5.51 -18.24
CA GLN A 181 -20.44 -6.50 -17.63
C GLN A 181 -19.71 -7.36 -16.59
N LEU A 182 -18.51 -7.85 -16.91
CA LEU A 182 -17.69 -8.61 -15.98
C LEU A 182 -17.38 -7.80 -14.71
N LEU A 183 -16.95 -6.54 -14.88
CA LEU A 183 -16.65 -5.67 -13.75
C LEU A 183 -17.91 -5.29 -12.95
N ALA A 184 -19.07 -5.15 -13.60
CA ALA A 184 -20.34 -4.93 -12.91
C ALA A 184 -20.67 -6.11 -11.99
N GLN A 185 -20.56 -7.34 -12.49
CA GLN A 185 -20.80 -8.56 -11.69
C GLN A 185 -19.79 -8.73 -10.56
N LEU A 186 -18.53 -8.38 -10.83
CA LEU A 186 -17.46 -8.48 -9.86
C LEU A 186 -17.65 -7.51 -8.68
N LEU A 187 -18.25 -6.35 -8.92
CA LEU A 187 -18.45 -5.29 -7.92
C LEU A 187 -19.85 -5.32 -7.27
N ASP A 188 -20.77 -6.16 -7.76
CA ASP A 188 -22.12 -6.27 -7.21
C ASP A 188 -22.15 -7.22 -5.99
N PRO A 189 -22.49 -6.72 -4.79
CA PRO A 189 -22.58 -7.54 -3.57
C PRO A 189 -23.72 -8.57 -3.62
N LYS A 190 -24.67 -8.46 -4.55
CA LYS A 190 -25.83 -9.34 -4.67
C LYS A 190 -25.58 -10.57 -5.54
N VAL A 191 -24.51 -10.58 -6.34
CA VAL A 191 -24.14 -11.76 -7.12
C VAL A 191 -23.69 -12.84 -6.12
N PRO A 192 -24.22 -14.08 -6.14
CA PRO A 192 -23.80 -15.10 -5.18
C PRO A 192 -22.36 -15.53 -5.47
N ASP A 193 -21.57 -15.74 -4.41
CA ASP A 193 -20.19 -16.24 -4.51
C ASP A 193 -20.15 -17.58 -5.25
N GLY A 194 -19.26 -17.71 -6.23
CA GLY A 194 -19.10 -18.95 -7.00
C GLY A 194 -20.11 -19.17 -8.15
N THR A 195 -20.96 -18.19 -8.46
CA THR A 195 -21.89 -18.31 -9.60
C THR A 195 -21.22 -17.86 -10.89
N ILE A 196 -20.96 -18.80 -11.81
CA ILE A 196 -20.74 -18.46 -13.21
C ILE A 196 -22.09 -17.99 -13.74
N CYS A 197 -22.29 -16.68 -13.85
CA CYS A 197 -23.45 -16.14 -14.54
C CYS A 197 -23.22 -16.36 -16.03
N HIS A 198 -23.64 -17.53 -16.55
CA HIS A 198 -23.98 -17.64 -17.96
C HIS A 198 -25.05 -16.60 -18.21
N CYS A 199 -24.71 -15.60 -19.01
CA CYS A 199 -25.59 -14.54 -19.42
C CYS A 199 -26.76 -15.15 -20.20
N ASP A 200 -27.90 -15.30 -19.53
CA ASP A 200 -29.20 -15.32 -20.18
C ASP A 200 -29.49 -13.92 -20.71
N THR A 201 -29.13 -13.70 -21.96
CA THR A 201 -29.76 -12.72 -22.85
C THR A 201 -29.82 -13.34 -24.22
N ASP A 202 -31.03 -13.79 -24.61
CA ASP A 202 -31.57 -14.07 -25.94
C ASP A 202 -30.71 -14.83 -26.99
N PRO A 203 -31.30 -15.78 -27.74
CA PRO A 203 -30.57 -16.65 -28.64
C PRO A 203 -30.20 -15.93 -29.94
N VAL A 204 -29.05 -15.26 -29.96
CA VAL A 204 -28.38 -14.89 -31.22
C VAL A 204 -27.00 -15.56 -31.27
N SER A 205 -27.02 -16.76 -31.84
CA SER A 205 -25.93 -17.47 -32.52
C SER A 205 -24.59 -17.70 -31.79
N PRO A 206 -24.12 -18.95 -31.68
CA PRO A 206 -22.82 -19.27 -31.11
C PRO A 206 -21.73 -18.93 -32.14
N ARG A 207 -21.02 -17.82 -31.94
CA ARG A 207 -19.67 -17.64 -32.49
C ARG A 207 -18.69 -17.49 -31.34
N LEU A 208 -18.55 -18.56 -30.55
CA LEU A 208 -17.35 -18.82 -29.76
C LEU A 208 -16.21 -19.17 -30.73
N GLY A 209 -15.75 -18.15 -31.44
CA GLY A 209 -14.48 -18.19 -32.15
C GLY A 209 -13.34 -18.01 -31.15
N SER A 210 -12.20 -18.61 -31.47
CA SER A 210 -10.90 -18.58 -30.77
C SER A 210 -10.33 -17.18 -30.41
N GLY A 211 -11.11 -16.09 -30.50
CA GLY A 211 -10.72 -14.69 -30.26
C GLY A 211 -11.39 -14.01 -29.05
N ALA A 212 -12.35 -14.64 -28.37
CA ALA A 212 -13.01 -14.08 -27.17
C ALA A 212 -12.04 -13.65 -26.04
N PRO A 213 -11.00 -14.44 -25.67
CA PRO A 213 -10.06 -14.02 -24.63
C PRO A 213 -9.12 -12.88 -25.09
N ALA A 214 -8.81 -12.82 -26.39
CA ALA A 214 -7.96 -11.77 -26.94
C ALA A 214 -8.68 -10.41 -26.96
N HIS A 215 -9.96 -10.41 -27.36
CA HIS A 215 -10.79 -9.21 -27.36
C HIS A 215 -10.99 -8.61 -25.95
N LEU A 216 -11.25 -9.46 -24.95
CA LEU A 216 -11.39 -9.01 -23.57
C LEU A 216 -10.07 -8.48 -22.99
N GLN A 217 -8.95 -9.06 -23.39
CA GLN A 217 -7.61 -8.60 -23.03
C GLN A 217 -7.31 -7.22 -23.65
N ASP A 218 -7.72 -6.98 -24.89
CA ASP A 218 -7.58 -5.69 -25.57
C ASP A 218 -8.43 -4.60 -24.91
N GLN A 219 -9.69 -4.92 -24.55
CA GLN A 219 -10.55 -4.03 -23.78
C GLN A 219 -9.93 -3.67 -22.42
N LEU A 220 -9.36 -4.66 -21.72
CA LEU A 220 -8.68 -4.44 -20.45
C LEU A 220 -7.45 -3.52 -20.64
N LEU A 221 -6.67 -3.72 -21.70
CA LEU A 221 -5.51 -2.89 -22.01
C LEU A 221 -5.91 -1.43 -22.27
N GLN A 222 -6.98 -1.21 -23.04
CA GLN A 222 -7.49 0.14 -23.31
C GLN A 222 -7.99 0.83 -22.03
N ALA A 223 -8.77 0.12 -21.22
CA ALA A 223 -9.29 0.65 -19.96
C ALA A 223 -8.17 0.92 -18.94
N LYS A 224 -7.12 0.08 -18.90
CA LYS A 224 -5.91 0.29 -18.10
C LYS A 224 -5.20 1.59 -18.46
N ARG A 225 -5.03 1.89 -19.75
CA ARG A 225 -4.37 3.14 -20.19
C ARG A 225 -5.12 4.38 -19.71
N ALA A 226 -6.45 4.39 -19.84
CA ALA A 226 -7.28 5.49 -19.37
C ALA A 226 -7.26 5.61 -17.83
N ALA A 227 -7.33 4.48 -17.13
CA ALA A 227 -7.24 4.44 -15.67
C ALA A 227 -5.88 4.91 -15.14
N THR A 228 -4.77 4.60 -15.82
CA THR A 228 -3.42 5.08 -15.46
C THR A 228 -3.38 6.61 -15.41
N LEU A 229 -3.89 7.28 -16.45
CA LEU A 229 -3.93 8.75 -16.49
C LEU A 229 -4.77 9.33 -15.34
N ALA A 230 -5.91 8.70 -15.01
CA ALA A 230 -6.76 9.14 -13.91
C ALA A 230 -6.11 8.90 -12.54
N LEU A 231 -5.36 7.81 -12.36
CA LEU A 231 -4.62 7.51 -11.13
C LEU A 231 -3.46 8.48 -10.91
N GLU A 232 -2.71 8.80 -11.96
CA GLU A 232 -1.63 9.79 -11.92
C GLU A 232 -2.17 11.18 -11.52
N ASN A 233 -3.27 11.60 -12.15
CA ASN A 233 -3.94 12.88 -11.85
C ASN A 233 -4.58 12.92 -10.46
N SER A 234 -5.03 11.79 -9.93
CA SER A 234 -5.61 11.68 -8.59
C SER A 234 -4.58 11.43 -7.50
N HIS A 235 -3.30 11.25 -7.85
CA HIS A 235 -2.19 10.87 -6.98
C HIS A 235 -2.40 9.54 -6.23
N ARG A 236 -3.28 8.65 -6.72
CA ARG A 236 -3.40 7.26 -6.22
C ARG A 236 -2.35 6.37 -6.88
N ASN A 237 -1.10 6.78 -6.75
CA ASN A 237 0.05 6.11 -7.37
C ASN A 237 0.30 4.72 -6.79
N ASP A 238 -0.29 4.40 -5.63
CA ASP A 238 -0.27 3.08 -5.01
C ASP A 238 -0.89 2.00 -5.90
N LEU A 239 -1.88 2.35 -6.72
CA LEU A 239 -2.58 1.43 -7.60
C LEU A 239 -1.95 1.30 -9.00
N LEU A 240 -0.95 2.12 -9.35
CA LEU A 240 -0.30 2.06 -10.67
C LEU A 240 0.49 0.77 -10.90
N PRO A 241 1.40 0.32 -10.00
CA PRO A 241 2.10 -0.95 -10.17
C PRO A 241 1.15 -2.16 -10.30
N PRO A 242 0.13 -2.34 -9.43
CA PRO A 242 -0.77 -3.48 -9.55
C PRO A 242 -1.68 -3.38 -10.77
N LEU A 243 -2.11 -2.17 -11.18
CA LEU A 243 -2.86 -1.97 -12.43
C LEU A 243 -2.08 -2.49 -13.64
N SER A 244 -0.78 -2.19 -13.72
CA SER A 244 0.07 -2.64 -14.85
C SER A 244 0.11 -4.16 -14.99
N LYS A 245 0.02 -4.90 -13.87
CA LYS A 245 0.12 -6.36 -13.80
C LYS A 245 -1.23 -7.07 -13.85
N LEU A 246 -2.34 -6.35 -13.68
CA LEU A 246 -3.68 -6.92 -13.72
C LEU A 246 -3.97 -7.60 -15.06
N THR A 247 -4.48 -8.82 -15.00
CA THR A 247 -4.89 -9.66 -16.14
C THR A 247 -6.39 -9.98 -16.08
N VAL A 248 -6.96 -10.42 -17.20
CA VAL A 248 -8.34 -10.93 -17.24
C VAL A 248 -8.52 -12.11 -16.29
N ARG A 249 -7.49 -12.97 -16.19
CA ARG A 249 -7.49 -14.13 -15.29
C ARG A 249 -7.69 -13.72 -13.83
N ASP A 250 -6.99 -12.67 -13.38
CA ASP A 250 -7.13 -12.17 -12.01
C ASP A 250 -8.57 -11.71 -11.71
N LEU A 251 -9.23 -11.09 -12.69
CA LEU A 251 -10.63 -10.65 -12.57
C LEU A 251 -11.60 -11.84 -12.50
N THR A 252 -11.37 -12.87 -13.33
CA THR A 252 -12.19 -14.09 -13.31
C THR A 252 -12.00 -14.91 -12.03
N GLU A 253 -10.77 -14.99 -11.52
CA GLU A 253 -10.47 -15.68 -10.25
C GLU A 253 -11.12 -14.96 -9.05
N ALA A 254 -11.12 -13.62 -9.06
CA ALA A 254 -11.80 -12.83 -8.04
C ALA A 254 -13.33 -12.96 -8.11
N LEU A 255 -13.92 -13.20 -9.30
CA LEU A 255 -15.37 -13.36 -9.46
C LEU A 255 -15.88 -14.63 -8.77
N ILE A 256 -15.12 -15.72 -8.86
CA ILE A 256 -15.50 -17.04 -8.31
C ILE A 256 -15.08 -17.23 -6.85
N SER A 257 -14.39 -16.25 -6.27
CA SER A 257 -13.82 -16.38 -4.94
C SER A 257 -14.88 -16.26 -3.83
N PRO A 258 -14.84 -17.15 -2.81
CA PRO A 258 -15.81 -17.17 -1.72
C PRO A 258 -15.65 -16.00 -0.73
N THR A 259 -14.56 -15.24 -0.83
CA THR A 259 -14.28 -14.10 0.04
C THR A 259 -14.54 -12.76 -0.65
N ARG A 260 -14.96 -12.77 -1.92
CA ARG A 260 -15.14 -11.58 -2.76
C ARG A 260 -16.00 -10.52 -2.10
N VAL A 261 -17.19 -10.87 -1.61
CA VAL A 261 -18.11 -9.90 -0.97
C VAL A 261 -17.48 -9.23 0.25
N ARG A 262 -16.69 -9.96 1.03
CA ARG A 262 -15.96 -9.41 2.19
C ARG A 262 -14.88 -8.41 1.78
N HIS A 263 -14.32 -8.58 0.59
CA HIS A 263 -13.26 -7.72 0.04
C HIS A 263 -13.77 -6.63 -0.89
N LEU A 264 -15.08 -6.44 -1.05
CA LEU A 264 -15.62 -5.35 -1.86
C LEU A 264 -15.23 -3.98 -1.30
N PRO A 265 -14.98 -2.98 -2.16
CA PRO A 265 -14.67 -1.64 -1.70
C PRO A 265 -15.86 -1.03 -0.98
N PRO A 266 -15.63 -0.26 0.12
CA PRO A 266 -16.72 0.36 0.89
C PRO A 266 -17.54 1.38 0.09
N GLY A 267 -17.14 1.68 -1.15
CA GLY A 267 -17.81 2.56 -2.09
C GLY A 267 -16.95 2.75 -3.32
N LYS A 268 -17.50 3.44 -4.33
CA LYS A 268 -16.77 3.76 -5.56
C LYS A 268 -15.55 4.64 -5.26
N ILE A 269 -14.39 4.25 -5.77
CA ILE A 269 -13.15 5.01 -5.73
C ILE A 269 -13.33 6.19 -6.67
N ASP A 270 -13.70 7.32 -6.08
CA ASP A 270 -13.81 8.58 -6.79
C ASP A 270 -12.41 9.13 -7.12
N LEU A 271 -12.02 8.97 -8.37
CA LEU A 271 -10.78 9.51 -8.93
C LEU A 271 -10.92 10.97 -9.38
N THR A 272 -12.12 11.58 -9.28
CA THR A 272 -12.33 12.95 -9.76
C THR A 272 -11.61 13.96 -8.87
N VAL A 273 -10.91 14.90 -9.52
CA VAL A 273 -10.26 16.05 -8.89
C VAL A 273 -11.29 16.95 -8.17
N ALA A 274 -12.56 16.88 -8.58
CA ALA A 274 -13.68 17.65 -8.04
C ALA A 274 -13.83 17.50 -6.52
N ARG A 275 -13.78 16.27 -5.98
CA ARG A 275 -13.91 16.05 -4.53
C ARG A 275 -12.75 16.67 -3.75
N LYS A 276 -11.53 16.64 -4.29
CA LYS A 276 -10.36 17.30 -3.66
C LYS A 276 -10.46 18.82 -3.71
N LEU A 277 -10.91 19.39 -4.82
CA LEU A 277 -11.16 20.84 -4.93
C LEU A 277 -12.26 21.29 -3.97
N VAL A 278 -13.32 20.49 -3.80
CA VAL A 278 -14.37 20.74 -2.81
C VAL A 278 -13.82 20.65 -1.39
N ILE A 279 -13.05 19.62 -1.04
CA ILE A 279 -12.43 19.49 0.29
C ILE A 279 -11.43 20.64 0.55
N GLN A 280 -10.67 21.04 -0.47
CA GLN A 280 -9.71 22.15 -0.36
C GLN A 280 -10.44 23.48 -0.19
N ARG A 281 -11.54 23.70 -0.91
CA ARG A 281 -12.44 24.85 -0.75
C ARG A 281 -13.03 24.90 0.66
N LEU A 282 -13.62 23.80 1.13
CA LEU A 282 -14.17 23.67 2.49
C LEU A 282 -13.12 23.91 3.58
N ARG A 283 -11.87 23.48 3.36
CA ARG A 283 -10.75 23.75 4.28
C ARG A 283 -10.31 25.23 4.25
N GLN A 284 -10.38 25.89 3.10
CA GLN A 284 -10.10 27.31 2.98
C GLN A 284 -11.21 28.15 3.61
N GLU A 285 -12.47 27.77 3.42
CA GLU A 285 -13.64 28.40 4.05
C GLU A 285 -13.55 28.31 5.58
N ARG A 286 -13.30 27.12 6.14
CA ARG A 286 -13.10 26.97 7.60
C ARG A 286 -11.91 27.77 8.17
N ARG A 287 -10.86 28.00 7.38
CA ARG A 287 -9.72 28.84 7.80
C ARG A 287 -10.06 30.32 7.80
N LYS A 288 -10.95 30.76 6.90
CA LYS A 288 -11.46 32.13 6.89
C LYS A 288 -12.44 32.35 8.05
N GLU A 289 -13.36 31.42 8.27
CA GLU A 289 -14.32 31.46 9.39
C GLU A 289 -13.63 31.38 10.78
N GLY A 290 -12.54 30.61 10.89
CA GLY A 290 -11.74 30.56 12.12
C GLY A 290 -10.79 31.76 12.32
N GLY A 291 -10.57 32.57 11.27
CA GLY A 291 -9.74 33.78 11.33
C GLY A 291 -10.53 35.03 11.75
N ASP A 292 -11.82 35.10 11.40
CA ASP A 292 -12.68 36.24 11.73
C ASP A 292 -13.15 36.25 13.20
N ASN A 293 -13.10 35.10 13.89
CA ASN A 293 -13.49 35.00 15.31
C ASN A 293 -12.40 35.42 16.31
N GLN A 294 -11.21 35.83 15.87
CA GLN A 294 -10.13 36.34 16.74
C GLN A 294 -9.95 37.87 16.70
N GLN A 295 -10.75 38.61 15.93
CA GLN A 295 -10.65 40.08 15.87
C GLN A 295 -11.76 40.85 16.61
N LEU A 296 -12.66 40.17 17.34
CA LEU A 296 -13.81 40.81 18.00
C LEU A 296 -13.80 40.82 19.54
N THR A 297 -12.68 40.46 20.19
CA THR A 297 -12.56 40.48 21.67
C THR A 297 -11.38 41.31 22.20
N VAL A 298 -10.94 42.35 21.49
CA VAL A 298 -10.04 43.37 22.05
C VAL A 298 -10.48 44.76 21.58
N ARG A 299 -11.51 45.32 22.21
CA ARG A 299 -11.79 46.78 22.30
C ARG A 299 -13.11 47.01 23.04
N LYS A 300 -12.99 47.26 24.35
CA LYS A 300 -13.94 47.84 25.33
C LYS A 300 -13.51 47.26 26.69
N ASP A 301 -13.07 47.98 27.72
CA ASP A 301 -13.16 49.40 28.04
C ASP A 301 -11.90 49.77 28.84
N SER A 302 -11.31 50.93 28.53
CA SER A 302 -10.33 51.60 29.37
C SER A 302 -10.60 53.08 29.17
N ASP A 303 -11.55 53.60 29.92
CA ASP A 303 -11.73 55.00 30.27
C ASP A 303 -12.72 55.04 31.46
N GLU A 304 -12.53 56.02 32.35
CA GLU A 304 -13.23 56.27 33.64
C GLU A 304 -12.58 55.54 34.84
N ASP A 305 -11.95 56.16 35.84
CA ASP A 305 -12.03 57.54 36.33
C ASP A 305 -10.74 57.98 37.05
N GLN A 306 -10.36 59.24 36.80
CA GLN A 306 -9.64 60.08 37.76
C GLN A 306 -10.67 60.86 38.57
N GLN A 307 -10.71 60.65 39.89
CA GLN A 307 -10.81 61.70 40.91
C GLN A 307 -10.56 61.12 42.30
#